data_AF-A0A0F8XAB9-F1
#
_entry.id   AF-A0A0F8XAB9-F1
#
_cell.length_a   1.000
_cell.length_b   1.000
_cell.length_c   1.000
_cell.angle_alpha   90.00
_cell.angle_beta   90.00
_cell.angle_gamma   90.00
#
_symmetry.space_group_name_H-M   'P 1'
#
loop_
_entity.id
_entity.type
_entity.pdbx_description
1 polymer ?
#
loop_
_entity_poly.entity_id
_entity_poly.type
_entity_poly.pdbx_seq_one_letter_code
_entity_poly.pdbx_strand_id
1 'polypeptide(L)' 'MTEADIILTPLQQADEVVKNRPDLLLRELPPFGDFLACGVSTQLHQAVPEFDEVITKVDPDFPGFGIQ' A
#
# COMPACT_ATOMS: atom_id res chain seq x y z
N MET A 1 -12.89 3.03 6.26
CA MET A 1 -11.48 3.33 6.04
C MET A 1 -10.93 3.75 7.38
N THR A 2 -10.13 2.90 7.98
CA THR A 2 -9.37 3.15 9.20
C THR A 2 -7.89 2.90 8.92
N GLU A 3 -7.03 3.30 9.84
CA GLU A 3 -5.62 2.91 9.80
C GLU A 3 -5.50 1.38 9.70
N ALA A 4 -4.49 0.92 8.95
CA ALA A 4 -4.24 -0.47 8.57
C ALA A 4 -5.21 -1.08 7.53
N ASP A 5 -6.22 -0.35 7.03
CA ASP A 5 -7.01 -0.84 5.89
C ASP A 5 -6.16 -0.89 4.61
N ILE A 6 -6.35 -1.94 3.81
CA ILE A 6 -5.88 -2.02 2.42
C ILE A 6 -6.99 -1.52 1.50
N ILE A 7 -6.67 -0.55 0.65
CA ILE A 7 -7.62 0.10 -0.26
C ILE A 7 -7.10 0.03 -1.70
N LEU A 8 -7.97 0.25 -2.68
CA LEU A 8 -7.57 0.46 -4.06
C LEU A 8 -7.59 1.96 -4.39
N THR A 9 -6.42 2.53 -4.62
CA THR A 9 -6.27 3.94 -5.00
C THR A 9 -6.08 4.07 -6.50
N PRO A 10 -6.90 4.89 -7.19
CA PRO A 10 -6.68 5.20 -8.59
C PRO A 10 -5.47 6.13 -8.71
N LEU A 11 -4.32 5.59 -9.13
CA LEU A 11 -3.09 6.35 -9.34
C LEU A 11 -2.87 6.61 -10.83
N GLN A 12 -2.63 7.88 -11.17
CA GLN A 12 -2.22 8.27 -12.52
C GLN A 12 -0.78 7.82 -12.77
N GLN A 13 -0.57 7.12 -13.88
CA GLN A 13 0.75 6.67 -14.29
C GLN A 13 1.39 7.63 -15.31
N ALA A 14 2.69 7.46 -15.54
CA ALA A 14 3.46 8.27 -16.50
C ALA A 14 2.97 8.11 -17.95
N ASP A 15 2.24 7.04 -18.27
CA ASP A 15 1.59 6.80 -19.56
C ASP A 15 0.18 7.41 -19.64
N GLU A 16 -0.17 8.29 -18.70
CA GLU A 16 -1.49 8.93 -18.53
C GLU A 16 -2.64 7.97 -18.22
N VAL A 17 -2.37 6.68 -18.05
CA VAL A 17 -3.38 5.69 -17.67
C VAL A 17 -3.58 5.72 -16.15
N VAL A 18 -4.83 5.78 -15.71
CA VAL A 18 -5.19 5.60 -14.30
C VAL A 18 -5.28 4.11 -14.01
N LYS A 19 -4.55 3.63 -13.00
CA LYS A 19 -4.63 2.24 -12.54
C LYS A 19 -4.91 2.20 -11.04
N ASN A 20 -5.80 1.29 -10.65
CA ASN A 20 -6.02 0.99 -9.24
C ASN A 20 -4.80 0.24 -8.69
N ARG A 21 -4.18 0.79 -7.65
CA ARG A 21 -3.07 0.20 -6.93
C ARG A 21 -3.50 -0.10 -5.49
N PRO A 22 -3.12 -1.25 -4.92
CA PRO A 22 -3.37 -1.51 -3.52
C PRO A 22 -2.48 -0.60 -2.68
N ASP A 23 -3.06 0.11 -1.73
CA ASP A 23 -2.36 0.97 -0.79
C ASP A 23 -2.77 0.63 0.65
N LEU A 24 -1.82 0.71 1.58
CA LEU A 24 -2.01 0.60 3.02
C LEU A 24 -2.23 1.98 3.62
N LEU A 25 -3.34 2.18 4.33
CA LEU A 25 -3.57 3.40 5.11
C LEU A 25 -2.73 3.40 6.38
N LEU A 26 -1.77 4.33 6.48
CA LEU A 26 -0.85 4.42 7.62
C LEU A 26 -1.42 5.26 8.76
N ARG A 27 -1.92 6.46 8.45
CA ARG A 27 -2.33 7.45 9.46
C ARG A 27 -3.36 8.41 8.88
N GLU A 28 -4.42 8.67 9.63
CA GLU A 28 -5.31 9.80 9.34
C GLU A 28 -4.58 11.13 9.60
N LEU A 29 -4.55 12.00 8.61
CA LEU A 29 -4.00 13.35 8.67
C LEU A 29 -5.12 14.33 9.04
N PRO A 30 -5.08 14.93 10.24
CA PRO A 30 -6.07 15.92 10.63
C PRO A 30 -5.88 17.22 9.83
N PRO A 31 -6.94 18.04 9.70
CA PRO A 31 -8.26 17.88 10.32
C PRO A 31 -9.35 17.31 9.40
N PHE A 32 -9.05 17.01 8.14
CA PHE A 32 -10.08 16.77 7.12
C PHE A 32 -10.37 15.29 6.82
N GLY A 33 -9.73 14.37 7.55
CA GLY A 33 -9.89 12.93 7.33
C GLY A 33 -9.12 12.41 6.12
N ASP A 34 -8.11 13.15 5.65
CA ASP A 34 -7.17 12.67 4.64
C ASP A 34 -6.29 11.58 5.26
N PHE A 35 -5.66 10.73 4.43
CA PHE A 35 -4.77 9.68 4.93
C PHE A 35 -3.39 9.76 4.28
N LEU A 36 -2.36 9.55 5.10
CA LEU A 36 -1.08 9.08 4.61
C LEU A 36 -1.23 7.61 4.23
N ALA A 37 -0.94 7.28 2.97
CA ALA A 37 -1.02 5.93 2.45
C ALA A 37 0.35 5.48 1.88
N CYS A 38 0.60 4.17 1.89
CA CYS A 38 1.79 3.55 1.34
C CYS A 38 1.39 2.55 0.25
N GLY A 39 2.00 2.65 -0.93
CA GLY A 39 1.70 1.75 -2.03
C GLY A 39 2.22 0.35 -1.78
N VAL A 40 1.42 -0.66 -2.13
CA VAL A 40 1.76 -2.08 -2.01
C VAL A 40 1.95 -2.67 -3.42
N SER A 41 2.97 -3.51 -3.58
CA SER A 41 3.28 -4.15 -4.86
C SER A 41 3.74 -5.59 -4.64
N THR A 42 3.33 -6.47 -5.55
CA THR A 42 3.83 -7.87 -5.61
C THR A 42 5.13 -7.99 -6.41
N GLN A 43 5.60 -6.90 -7.02
CA GLN A 43 6.78 -6.86 -7.89
C GLN A 43 8.08 -6.79 -7.07
N LEU A 44 8.42 -7.85 -6.36
CA LEU A 44 9.56 -7.91 -5.42
C LEU A 44 10.92 -7.56 -6.05
N HIS A 45 11.09 -7.74 -7.37
CA HIS A 45 12.33 -7.37 -8.07
C HIS A 45 12.55 -5.84 -8.17
N GLN A 46 11.53 -5.04 -7.86
CA GLN A 46 11.60 -3.57 -7.82
C GLN A 46 11.87 -3.02 -6.41
N ALA A 47 11.96 -3.89 -5.39
CA ALA A 47 12.16 -3.47 -4.01
C ALA A 47 13.50 -2.75 -3.84
N VAL A 48 13.44 -1.59 -3.18
CA VAL A 48 14.57 -0.73 -2.85
C VAL A 48 15.00 -1.05 -1.41
N PRO A 49 16.22 -1.57 -1.19
CA PRO A 49 16.73 -1.84 0.14
C PRO A 49 16.69 -0.60 1.04
N GLU A 50 16.37 -0.82 2.31
CA GLU A 50 16.29 0.24 3.35
C GLU A 50 15.19 1.28 3.15
N PHE A 51 14.35 1.13 2.12
CA PHE A 51 13.19 1.98 1.86
C PHE A 51 11.89 1.17 1.85
N ASP A 52 11.86 0.07 1.09
CA ASP A 52 10.70 -0.81 1.03
C ASP A 52 10.75 -1.87 2.14
N GLU A 53 9.60 -2.12 2.77
CA GLU A 53 9.39 -3.24 3.68
C GLU A 53 8.90 -4.45 2.89
N VAL A 54 9.69 -5.53 2.87
CA VAL A 54 9.32 -6.76 2.15
C VAL A 54 8.50 -7.67 3.07
N ILE A 55 7.21 -7.77 2.78
CA ILE A 55 6.30 -8.66 3.51
C ILE A 55 6.33 -10.07 2.91
N THR A 56 6.50 -11.07 3.78
CA THR A 56 6.64 -12.48 3.43
C THR A 56 5.61 -13.34 4.15
N LYS A 57 5.36 -14.55 3.63
CA LYS A 57 4.36 -15.49 4.21
C LYS A 57 4.69 -15.97 5.63
N VAL A 58 5.92 -15.77 6.09
CA VAL A 58 6.32 -16.15 7.45
C VAL A 58 6.04 -15.05 8.46
N ASP A 59 5.67 -13.85 8.01
CA ASP A 59 5.33 -12.74 8.90
C ASP A 59 4.00 -13.02 9.61
N PRO A 60 3.92 -12.85 10.94
CA PRO A 60 2.74 -13.22 11.73
C PRO A 60 1.44 -12.60 11.22
N ASP A 61 1.54 -11.40 10.65
CA ASP A 61 0.40 -10.60 10.21
C ASP A 61 0.08 -10.82 8.72
N PHE A 62 0.87 -11.62 7.98
CA PHE A 62 0.68 -11.91 6.55
C PHE A 62 -0.76 -12.33 6.20
N PRO A 63 -1.42 -13.24 6.96
CA PRO A 63 -2.78 -13.68 6.64
C PRO A 63 -3.84 -12.57 6.67
N GLY A 64 -3.57 -11.44 7.34
CA GLY A 64 -4.50 -10.33 7.50
C GLY A 64 -4.47 -9.28 6.37
N PHE A 65 -3.43 -9.25 5.54
CA PHE A 65 -3.24 -8.17 4.56
C PHE A 65 -4.03 -8.35 3.26
N GLY A 66 -4.71 -9.48 3.03
CA GLY A 66 -5.53 -9.69 1.83
C GLY A 66 -4.75 -9.68 0.50
N ILE A 67 -3.41 -9.65 0.57
CA ILE A 67 -2.48 -9.74 -0.56
C ILE A 67 -2.15 -11.21 -0.82
N GLN A 68 -2.34 -11.68 -2.06
CA GLN A 68 -2.09 -13.07 -2.48
C GLN A 68 -0.82 -13.20 -3.31
#